data_AF-A0A1V6E5Q2-F1
#
_entry.id   AF-A0A1V6E5Q2-F1
#
_cell.length_a   1.000
_cell.length_b   1.000
_cell.length_c   1.000
_cell.angle_alpha   90.00
_cell.angle_beta   90.00
_cell.angle_gamma   90.00
#
_symmetry.space_group_name_H-M   'P 1'
#
loop_
_entity.id
_entity.type
_entity.pdbx_description
1 polymer ?
#
loop_
_entity_poly.entity_id
_entity_poly.type
_entity_poly.pdbx_seq_one_letter_code
_entity_poly.pdbx_strand_id
1 'polypeptide(L)'
;MIAIRTTLRYVGDAAASPGDMERAAVQALEDLGAKWHGDYLPLHFEPSAFNRYGFQARSARYTKRKVARYGTSRPMVWTGQLERAATSSAAVAATSAGVAVRFSSGARALNFSSRRNYPDLRAELTAVAPEEPERFARYLDARVRERLTDIAANRAKQSAATPLWSM
;
A
#
# COMPACT_ATOMS: atom_id res chain seq x y z
N MET A 1 -10.10 -2.99 -7.03
CA MET A 1 -9.09 -3.78 -6.30
C MET A 1 -7.75 -3.45 -6.93
N ILE A 2 -6.77 -3.06 -6.13
CA ILE A 2 -5.42 -2.69 -6.59
C ILE A 2 -4.52 -3.86 -6.23
N ALA A 3 -3.64 -4.29 -7.14
CA ALA A 3 -2.73 -5.41 -6.90
C ALA A 3 -1.30 -4.98 -7.27
N ILE A 4 -0.46 -4.79 -6.25
CA ILE A 4 0.99 -4.67 -6.42
C ILE A 4 1.53 -6.09 -6.46
N ARG A 5 2.10 -6.50 -7.60
CA ARG A 5 2.75 -7.80 -7.76
C ARG A 5 4.25 -7.60 -7.69
N THR A 6 4.87 -8.09 -6.62
CA THR A 6 6.33 -8.18 -6.51
C THR A 6 6.72 -9.63 -6.25
N THR A 7 7.76 -10.11 -6.91
CA THR A 7 8.31 -11.43 -6.66
C THR A 7 9.48 -11.27 -5.72
N LEU A 8 9.27 -11.52 -4.43
CA LEU A 8 10.33 -11.49 -3.43
C LEU A 8 10.98 -12.88 -3.37
N ARG A 9 12.23 -12.98 -3.85
CA ARG A 9 13.01 -14.22 -3.74
C ARG A 9 13.85 -14.16 -2.46
N TYR A 10 13.30 -14.68 -1.38
CA TYR A 10 14.04 -14.80 -0.13
C TYR A 10 14.92 -16.06 -0.18
N VAL A 11 16.21 -15.90 0.06
CA VAL A 11 17.13 -17.02 0.27
C VAL A 11 16.98 -17.41 1.74
N GLY A 12 16.27 -18.52 1.98
CA GLY A 12 15.79 -18.95 3.29
C GLY A 12 16.83 -18.95 4.40
N ASP A 13 16.34 -18.75 5.63
CA ASP A 13 17.05 -19.21 6.82
C ASP A 13 16.81 -20.73 6.90
N ALA A 14 17.87 -21.52 7.05
CA ALA A 14 17.79 -22.98 7.13
C ALA A 14 16.87 -23.48 8.26
N ALA A 15 16.60 -22.63 9.26
CA ALA A 15 15.74 -22.95 10.40
C ALA A 15 14.23 -22.70 10.15
N ALA A 16 13.86 -21.95 9.11
CA ALA A 16 12.46 -21.59 8.87
C ALA A 16 11.74 -22.64 8.00
N SER A 17 10.57 -23.11 8.45
CA SER A 17 9.75 -24.00 7.62
C SER A 17 9.10 -23.20 6.48
N PRO A 18 8.73 -23.85 5.35
CA PRO A 18 7.99 -23.18 4.28
C PRO A 18 6.70 -22.49 4.75
N GLY A 19 6.00 -23.06 5.73
CA GLY A 19 4.79 -22.46 6.29
C GLY A 19 5.06 -21.21 7.13
N ASP A 20 6.20 -21.14 7.82
CA ASP A 20 6.61 -19.92 8.55
C ASP A 20 6.98 -18.81 7.59
N MET A 21 7.68 -19.16 6.51
CA MET A 21 8.05 -18.24 5.44
C MET A 21 6.81 -17.61 4.80
N GLU A 22 5.81 -18.44 4.44
CA GLU A 22 4.56 -17.94 3.87
C GLU A 22 3.83 -17.02 4.86
N ARG A 23 3.70 -17.44 6.12
CA ARG A 23 3.03 -16.63 7.16
C ARG A 23 3.73 -15.29 7.38
N ALA A 24 5.06 -15.29 7.49
CA ALA A 24 5.86 -14.08 7.64
C ALA A 24 5.73 -13.15 6.43
N ALA A 25 5.72 -13.70 5.21
CA ALA A 25 5.54 -12.94 3.98
C ALA A 25 4.16 -12.28 3.89
N VAL A 26 3.09 -13.00 4.22
CA VAL A 26 1.72 -12.46 4.25
C VAL A 26 1.63 -11.30 5.25
N GLN A 27 2.11 -11.49 6.48
CA GLN A 27 2.10 -10.44 7.50
C GLN A 27 2.93 -9.21 7.08
N ALA A 28 4.11 -9.41 6.49
CA ALA A 28 4.93 -8.31 5.98
C ALA A 28 4.25 -7.54 4.83
N LEU A 29 3.50 -8.23 3.97
CA LEU A 29 2.70 -7.60 2.91
C LEU A 29 1.53 -6.79 3.48
N GLU A 30 0.86 -7.26 4.54
CA GLU A 30 -0.16 -6.48 5.26
C GLU A 30 0.46 -5.20 5.85
N ASP A 31 1.61 -5.33 6.52
CA ASP A 31 2.36 -4.20 7.07
C ASP A 31 2.76 -3.20 5.97
N LEU A 32 3.15 -3.68 4.79
CA LEU A 32 3.47 -2.82 3.64
C LEU A 32 2.22 -2.11 3.11
N GLY A 33 1.09 -2.80 2.98
CA GLY A 33 -0.16 -2.19 2.52
C GLY A 33 -0.63 -1.08 3.45
N ALA A 34 -0.52 -1.30 4.77
CA ALA A 34 -0.79 -0.29 5.78
C ALA A 34 0.18 0.90 5.68
N LYS A 35 1.49 0.62 5.52
CA LYS A 35 2.51 1.67 5.34
C LYS A 35 2.28 2.50 4.08
N TRP A 36 1.97 1.86 2.95
CA TRP A 36 1.65 2.56 1.71
C TRP A 36 0.45 3.49 1.89
N HIS A 37 -0.61 2.99 2.53
CA HIS A 37 -1.81 3.78 2.81
C HIS A 37 -1.54 4.97 3.73
N GLY A 38 -0.75 4.79 4.78
CA GLY A 38 -0.43 5.85 5.74
C GLY A 38 0.56 6.89 5.22
N ASP A 39 1.63 6.44 4.57
CA ASP A 39 2.79 7.31 4.28
C ASP A 39 2.83 7.79 2.83
N TYR A 40 2.39 6.95 1.88
CA TYR A 40 2.59 7.19 0.44
C TYR A 40 1.33 7.67 -0.27
N LEU A 41 0.15 7.18 0.13
CA LEU A 41 -1.11 7.64 -0.44
C LEU A 41 -1.34 9.14 -0.23
N PRO A 42 -1.06 9.77 0.93
CA PRO A 42 -1.21 11.22 1.07
C PRO A 42 -0.39 12.02 0.05
N LEU A 43 0.78 11.50 -0.35
CA LEU A 43 1.68 12.14 -1.31
C LEU A 43 1.07 12.24 -2.71
N HIS A 44 0.06 11.43 -3.03
CA HIS A 44 -0.67 11.50 -4.30
C HIS A 44 -1.59 12.73 -4.41
N PHE A 45 -1.88 13.38 -3.29
CA PHE A 45 -2.69 14.59 -3.22
C PHE A 45 -1.83 15.87 -3.14
N GLU A 46 -0.51 15.74 -3.05
CA GLU A 46 0.42 16.88 -2.97
C GLU A 46 0.72 17.49 -4.34
N PRO A 47 1.03 18.80 -4.44
CA PRO A 47 1.39 19.44 -5.71
C PRO A 47 2.55 18.73 -6.44
N SER A 48 3.48 18.13 -5.71
CA SER A 48 4.62 17.38 -6.24
C SER A 48 4.23 16.05 -6.92
N ALA A 49 3.00 15.55 -6.73
CA ALA A 49 2.57 14.26 -7.28
C ALA A 49 2.64 14.20 -8.81
N PHE A 50 2.44 15.33 -9.50
CA PHE A 50 2.60 15.41 -10.96
C PHE A 50 3.98 14.94 -11.42
N ASN A 51 5.03 15.41 -10.74
CA ASN A 51 6.40 15.07 -11.09
C ASN A 51 6.78 13.70 -10.53
N ARG A 52 6.40 13.41 -9.27
CA ARG A 52 6.78 12.16 -8.59
C ARG A 52 6.16 10.92 -9.25
N TYR A 53 4.89 10.99 -9.60
CA TYR A 53 4.11 9.84 -10.06
C TYR A 53 3.77 9.91 -11.56
N GLY A 54 4.24 10.95 -12.26
CA GLY A 54 4.00 11.10 -13.69
C GLY A 54 2.53 11.33 -14.04
N PHE A 55 1.78 12.05 -13.20
CA PHE A 55 0.36 12.30 -13.49
C PHE A 55 0.17 13.07 -14.78
N GLN A 56 -0.93 12.80 -15.48
CA GLN A 56 -1.24 13.47 -16.72
C GLN A 56 -1.42 14.98 -16.48
N ALA A 57 -0.76 15.82 -17.27
CA ALA A 57 -0.92 17.26 -17.17
C ALA A 57 -2.40 17.67 -17.36
N ARG A 58 -2.89 18.57 -16.51
CA ARG A 58 -4.25 19.14 -16.64
C ARG A 58 -4.20 20.40 -17.48
N SER A 59 -5.27 20.67 -18.23
CA SER A 59 -5.34 21.90 -19.03
C SER A 59 -5.28 23.15 -18.15
N ALA A 60 -4.61 24.20 -18.62
CA ALA A 60 -4.48 25.46 -17.87
C ALA A 60 -5.85 26.05 -17.48
N ARG A 61 -6.85 25.94 -18.39
CA ARG A 61 -8.23 26.34 -18.13
C ARG A 61 -8.84 25.57 -16.95
N TYR A 62 -8.61 24.26 -16.86
CA TYR A 62 -9.09 23.45 -15.74
C TYR A 62 -8.45 23.90 -14.43
N THR A 63 -7.12 24.04 -14.40
CA THR A 63 -6.38 24.46 -13.20
C THR A 63 -6.80 25.84 -12.74
N LYS A 64 -6.89 26.83 -13.65
CA LYS A 64 -7.36 28.18 -13.34
C LYS A 64 -8.77 28.18 -12.75
N ARG A 65 -9.70 27.43 -13.36
CA ARG A 65 -11.08 27.29 -12.86
C ARG A 65 -11.12 26.65 -11.47
N LYS A 66 -10.28 25.64 -11.24
CA LYS A 66 -10.19 24.93 -9.98
C LYS A 66 -9.68 25.84 -8.85
N VAL A 67 -8.60 26.57 -9.12
CA VAL A 67 -8.04 27.55 -8.18
C VAL A 67 -9.07 28.65 -7.89
N ALA A 68 -9.74 29.18 -8.91
CA ALA A 68 -10.76 30.22 -8.71
C ALA A 68 -11.95 29.75 -7.86
N ARG A 69 -12.33 28.47 -7.95
CA ARG A 69 -13.51 27.94 -7.25
C ARG A 69 -13.22 27.34 -5.88
N TYR A 70 -12.03 26.74 -5.68
CA TYR A 70 -11.70 25.99 -4.47
C TYR A 70 -10.38 26.43 -3.82
N GLY A 71 -9.69 27.42 -4.38
CA GLY A 71 -8.43 27.92 -3.84
C GLY A 71 -7.26 26.92 -3.88
N THR A 72 -7.36 25.84 -4.67
CA THR A 72 -6.35 24.78 -4.69
C THR A 72 -5.96 24.34 -6.09
N SER A 73 -4.66 24.07 -6.28
CA SER A 73 -4.06 23.46 -7.46
C SER A 73 -3.69 21.99 -7.24
N ARG A 74 -3.92 21.44 -6.04
CA ARG A 74 -3.52 20.07 -5.66
C ARG A 74 -4.09 19.02 -6.62
N PRO A 75 -3.33 18.00 -7.03
CA PRO A 75 -3.83 16.92 -7.87
C PRO A 75 -4.92 16.12 -7.15
N MET A 76 -5.89 15.59 -7.91
CA MET A 76 -7.01 14.77 -7.42
C MET A 76 -7.95 15.41 -6.37
N VAL A 77 -7.61 16.57 -5.80
CA VAL A 77 -8.37 17.26 -4.74
C VAL A 77 -9.28 18.31 -5.34
N TRP A 78 -10.57 18.02 -5.56
CA TRP A 78 -11.53 19.06 -5.99
C TRP A 78 -12.13 19.78 -4.77
N THR A 79 -12.86 19.06 -3.92
CA THR A 79 -13.42 19.54 -2.63
C THR A 79 -12.66 19.00 -1.41
N GLY A 80 -11.63 18.17 -1.63
CA GLY A 80 -10.97 17.39 -0.57
C GLY A 80 -11.76 16.19 -0.06
N GLN A 81 -13.00 15.97 -0.52
CA GLN A 81 -13.78 14.80 -0.12
C GLN A 81 -13.09 13.50 -0.53
N LEU A 82 -12.47 13.48 -1.72
CA LEU A 82 -11.74 12.31 -2.18
C LEU A 82 -10.55 12.01 -1.28
N GLU A 83 -9.71 13.01 -1.03
CA GLU A 83 -8.54 12.88 -0.15
C GLU A 83 -8.95 12.37 1.22
N ARG A 84 -9.93 13.02 1.87
CA ARG A 84 -10.45 12.58 3.18
C ARG A 84 -10.96 11.15 3.16
N ALA A 85 -11.71 10.76 2.13
CA ALA A 85 -12.23 9.40 2.01
C ALA A 85 -11.09 8.38 1.82
N ALA A 86 -10.13 8.69 0.95
CA ALA A 86 -9.01 7.82 0.64
C ALA A 86 -8.05 7.66 1.83
N THR A 87 -7.79 8.71 2.60
CA THR A 87 -6.83 8.72 3.72
C THR A 87 -7.43 8.34 5.07
N SER A 88 -8.76 8.36 5.24
CA SER A 88 -9.39 8.12 6.55
C SER A 88 -9.14 6.74 7.15
N SER A 89 -9.55 5.68 6.46
CA SER A 89 -9.40 4.30 6.89
C SER A 89 -9.38 3.38 5.68
N ALA A 90 -8.55 2.34 5.74
CA ALA A 90 -8.49 1.31 4.74
C ALA A 90 -8.48 -0.08 5.38
N ALA A 91 -9.16 -1.02 4.74
CA ALA A 91 -9.00 -2.43 5.00
C ALA A 91 -7.85 -2.95 4.14
N VAL A 92 -6.82 -3.49 4.78
CA VAL A 92 -5.68 -4.13 4.12
C VAL A 92 -5.88 -5.63 4.24
N ALA A 93 -5.72 -6.33 3.12
CA ALA A 93 -5.74 -7.79 3.08
C ALA A 93 -4.57 -8.25 2.21
N ALA A 94 -3.77 -9.20 2.70
CA ALA A 94 -2.70 -9.79 1.92
C ALA A 94 -2.90 -11.28 1.68
N THR A 95 -2.24 -11.75 0.63
CA THR A 95 -2.02 -13.16 0.33
C THR A 95 -0.53 -13.35 0.04
N SER A 96 -0.08 -14.59 -0.12
CA SER A 96 1.30 -14.87 -0.51
C SER A 96 1.68 -14.28 -1.87
N ALA A 97 0.69 -13.90 -2.68
CA ALA A 97 0.90 -13.30 -4.01
C ALA A 97 0.88 -11.75 -4.01
N GLY A 98 0.43 -11.09 -2.94
CA GLY A 98 0.40 -9.63 -2.89
C GLY A 98 -0.56 -9.05 -1.85
N VAL A 99 -0.73 -7.73 -1.91
CA VAL A 99 -1.56 -6.97 -0.97
C VAL A 99 -2.65 -6.18 -1.71
N ALA A 100 -3.84 -6.14 -1.11
CA ALA A 100 -4.97 -5.34 -1.55
C ALA A 100 -5.37 -4.34 -0.46
N VAL A 101 -5.35 -3.06 -0.82
CA VAL A 101 -5.83 -1.96 0.03
C VAL A 101 -7.20 -1.53 -0.46
N ARG A 102 -8.21 -1.57 0.42
CA ARG A 102 -9.59 -1.20 0.14
C ARG A 102 -9.96 0.03 0.96
N PHE A 103 -10.26 1.13 0.29
CA PHE A 103 -10.74 2.36 0.93
C PHE A 103 -12.15 2.15 1.50
N SER A 104 -12.44 2.81 2.61
CA SER A 104 -13.79 2.83 3.19
C SER A 104 -14.80 3.44 2.20
N SER A 105 -16.07 3.00 2.32
CA SER A 105 -17.16 3.14 1.34
C SER A 105 -17.57 4.58 0.95
N GLY A 106 -16.92 5.62 1.51
CA GLY A 106 -17.04 7.02 1.06
C GLY A 106 -16.41 7.28 -0.32
N ALA A 107 -15.63 6.32 -0.84
CA ALA A 107 -14.98 6.40 -2.13
C ALA A 107 -15.91 6.32 -3.36
N ARG A 108 -17.25 6.38 -3.23
CA ARG A 108 -18.14 6.66 -4.38
C ARG A 108 -17.79 8.00 -5.07
N ALA A 109 -17.09 8.88 -4.38
CA ALA A 109 -16.51 10.10 -4.94
C ALA A 109 -15.38 9.82 -5.97
N LEU A 110 -14.80 8.62 -5.98
CA LEU A 110 -13.92 8.16 -7.05
C LEU A 110 -14.76 7.86 -8.28
N ASN A 111 -15.09 8.91 -9.03
CA ASN A 111 -15.61 8.74 -10.37
C ASN A 111 -14.48 8.24 -11.28
N PHE A 112 -14.24 6.92 -11.25
CA PHE A 112 -13.29 6.22 -12.13
C PHE A 112 -13.84 6.09 -13.56
N SER A 113 -14.38 7.19 -14.10
CA SER A 113 -14.94 7.22 -15.44
C SER A 113 -13.80 7.05 -16.45
N SER A 114 -13.89 6.03 -17.30
CA SER A 114 -12.96 5.76 -18.41
C SER A 114 -13.24 6.62 -19.65
N ARG A 115 -13.57 7.90 -19.49
CA ARG A 115 -13.78 8.79 -20.63
C ARG A 115 -12.45 9.03 -21.34
N ARG A 116 -12.43 8.93 -22.67
CA ARG A 116 -11.22 9.06 -23.51
C ARG A 116 -10.34 10.29 -23.22
N ASN A 117 -10.94 11.40 -22.80
CA ASN A 117 -10.25 12.67 -22.51
C ASN A 117 -10.21 12.99 -21.01
N TYR A 118 -10.55 12.03 -20.15
CA TYR A 118 -10.48 12.18 -18.72
C TYR A 118 -9.27 11.41 -18.20
N PRO A 119 -8.47 12.01 -17.31
CA PRO A 119 -7.36 11.33 -16.68
C PRO A 119 -7.82 10.07 -15.95
N ASP A 120 -7.03 9.01 -16.04
CA ASP A 120 -7.31 7.79 -15.29
C ASP A 120 -6.94 7.99 -13.81
N LEU A 121 -7.92 8.44 -13.03
CA LEU A 121 -7.76 8.66 -11.59
C LEU A 121 -7.41 7.38 -10.83
N ARG A 122 -7.76 6.19 -11.36
CA ARG A 122 -7.33 4.93 -10.73
C ARG A 122 -5.83 4.78 -10.94
N ALA A 123 -5.38 4.88 -12.18
CA ALA A 123 -3.96 4.75 -12.51
C ALA A 123 -3.11 5.77 -11.73
N GLU A 124 -3.56 7.03 -11.65
CA GLU A 124 -2.89 8.06 -10.86
C GLU A 124 -2.84 7.73 -9.37
N LEU A 125 -3.95 7.34 -8.74
CA LEU A 125 -3.97 7.01 -7.30
C LEU A 125 -3.14 5.77 -6.94
N THR A 126 -2.88 4.92 -7.92
CA THR A 126 -2.11 3.67 -7.77
C THR A 126 -0.69 3.78 -8.30
N ALA A 127 -0.30 4.95 -8.79
CA ALA A 127 1.02 5.14 -9.35
C ALA A 127 2.08 4.92 -8.26
N VAL A 128 3.21 4.36 -8.67
CA VAL A 128 4.34 4.11 -7.79
C VAL A 128 5.51 4.88 -8.37
N ALA A 129 6.17 5.69 -7.55
CA ALA A 129 7.32 6.46 -8.01
C ALA A 129 8.50 5.52 -8.34
N PRO A 130 9.41 5.85 -9.26
CA PRO A 130 10.49 4.96 -9.68
C PRO A 130 11.36 4.41 -8.52
N GLU A 131 11.55 5.20 -7.46
CA GLU A 131 12.35 4.85 -6.28
C GLU A 131 11.59 4.07 -5.20
N GLU A 132 10.26 4.05 -5.24
CA GLU A 132 9.42 3.41 -4.23
C GLU A 132 9.53 1.87 -4.20
N PRO A 133 9.64 1.14 -5.34
CA PRO A 133 9.75 -0.31 -5.33
C PRO A 133 10.94 -0.82 -4.52
N GLU A 134 12.10 -0.16 -4.61
CA GLU A 134 13.27 -0.53 -3.82
C GLU A 134 13.04 -0.29 -2.32
N ARG A 135 12.37 0.81 -1.97
CA ARG A 135 12.01 1.10 -0.57
C ARG A 135 11.04 0.05 -0.03
N PHE A 136 10.06 -0.35 -0.82
CA PHE A 136 9.11 -1.40 -0.46
C PHE A 136 9.80 -2.75 -0.32
N ALA A 137 10.72 -3.10 -1.21
CA ALA A 137 11.50 -4.32 -1.13
C ALA A 137 12.35 -4.38 0.15
N ARG A 138 13.07 -3.30 0.47
CA ARG A 138 13.85 -3.20 1.73
C ARG A 138 12.95 -3.30 2.97
N TYR A 139 11.78 -2.66 2.94
CA TYR A 139 10.82 -2.72 4.03
C TYR A 139 10.26 -4.15 4.22
N LEU A 140 9.87 -4.81 3.13
CA LEU A 140 9.38 -6.18 3.17
C LEU A 140 10.44 -7.14 3.71
N ASP A 141 11.67 -7.05 3.23
CA ASP A 141 12.79 -7.89 3.69
C ASP A 141 13.03 -7.74 5.20
N ALA A 142 13.05 -6.50 5.71
CA ALA A 142 13.17 -6.23 7.13
C ALA A 142 12.01 -6.83 7.94
N ARG A 143 10.77 -6.65 7.49
CA ARG A 143 9.58 -7.18 8.16
C ARG A 143 9.53 -8.71 8.12
N VAL A 144 9.88 -9.34 7.02
CA VAL A 144 9.92 -10.81 6.93
C VAL A 144 10.90 -11.37 7.96
N ARG A 145 12.12 -10.81 8.09
CA ARG A 145 13.09 -11.26 9.10
C ARG A 145 12.58 -11.10 10.53
N GLU A 146 11.94 -9.97 10.83
CA GLU A 146 11.31 -9.72 12.13
C GLU A 146 10.22 -10.76 12.43
N ARG A 147 9.29 -10.98 11.49
CA ARG A 147 8.21 -11.98 11.66
C ARG A 147 8.73 -13.40 11.82
N LEU A 148 9.78 -13.79 11.09
CA LEU A 148 10.41 -15.10 11.26
C LEU A 148 11.02 -15.26 12.66
N THR A 149 11.66 -14.22 13.17
CA THR A 149 12.22 -14.22 14.53
C THR A 149 11.11 -14.38 15.57
N ASP A 150 9.99 -13.66 15.41
CA ASP A 150 8.82 -13.77 16.29
C ASP A 150 8.21 -15.18 16.27
N ILE A 151 8.07 -15.77 15.07
CA ILE A 151 7.54 -17.12 14.90
C ILE A 151 8.44 -18.15 15.58
N ALA A 152 9.76 -18.05 15.38
CA ALA A 152 10.74 -18.93 16.02
C ALA A 152 10.69 -18.81 17.55
N ALA A 153 10.63 -17.59 18.08
CA ALA A 153 10.52 -17.33 19.51
C ALA A 153 9.22 -17.89 20.11
N ASN A 154 8.09 -17.73 19.43
CA ASN A 154 6.81 -18.27 19.88
C ASN A 154 6.78 -19.79 19.87
N ARG A 155 7.40 -20.44 18.88
CA ARG A 155 7.58 -21.89 18.86
C ARG A 155 8.43 -22.38 20.04
N ALA A 156 9.56 -21.74 20.30
CA ALA A 156 10.42 -22.09 21.43
C ALA A 156 9.66 -22.00 22.76
N LYS A 157 8.84 -20.96 22.95
CA LYS A 157 7.96 -20.82 24.12
C LYS A 157 6.93 -21.95 24.23
N GLN A 158 6.31 -22.36 23.12
CA GLN A 158 5.32 -23.46 23.10
C GLN A 158 5.96 -24.81 23.43
N SER A 159 7.14 -25.09 22.89
CA SER A 159 7.89 -26.32 23.19
C SER A 159 8.29 -26.39 24.68
N ALA A 160 8.66 -25.26 25.29
CA ALA A 160 8.98 -25.20 26.72
C ALA A 160 7.74 -25.33 27.62
N ALA A 161 6.56 -24.92 27.14
CA ALA A 161 5.31 -24.97 27.90
C ALA A 161 4.63 -26.34 27.87
N THR A 162 5.00 -27.23 26.94
CA THR A 162 4.42 -28.58 26.83
C THR A 162 5.13 -29.52 27.81
N PRO A 163 4.51 -29.92 28.94
CA PRO A 163 5.20 -30.68 29.95
C PRO A 163 5.36 -32.15 29.53
N LEU A 164 6.51 -32.74 29.84
CA LEU A 164 6.89 -34.12 29.48
C LEU A 164 5.97 -35.23 30.05
N TRP A 165 4.97 -34.89 30.88
CA TRP A 165 4.06 -35.86 31.51
C TRP A 165 2.76 -36.11 30.72
N SER A 166 2.71 -35.73 29.44
CA SER A 166 1.58 -36.04 28.54
C SER A 166 1.81 -37.29 27.66
N MET A 167 2.82 -38.11 28.00
CA MET A 167 3.14 -39.41 27.38
C MET A 167 3.08 -40.49 28.44
#